data_AF-A0A259TJY6-F1
#
_entry.id   AF-A0A259TJY6-F1
#
_cell.length_a   1.000
_cell.length_b   1.000
_cell.length_c   1.000
_cell.angle_alpha   90.00
_cell.angle_beta   90.00
_cell.angle_gamma   90.00
#
_symmetry.space_group_name_H-M   'P 1'
#
loop_
_entity.id
_entity.type
_entity.pdbx_description
1 polymer ?
#
loop_
_entity_poly.entity_id
_entity_poly.type
_entity_poly.pdbx_seq_one_letter_code
_entity_poly.pdbx_strand_id
1 'polypeptide(L)' 'MSEAEQWLRGNYLVGEMPIIGESIAWNDGINYYGIYTPVTAFLQLFGDVIQIALINRVDVKQAIRDSDPDNEKGYNDIL' A
#
# COMPACT_ATOMS: atom_id res chain seq x y z
N MET A 1 2.12 15.46 4.72
CA MET A 1 1.81 14.36 3.79
C MET A 1 3.04 14.15 2.93
N SER A 2 3.69 12.99 3.03
CA SER A 2 4.86 12.66 2.20
C SER A 2 4.43 12.36 0.75
N GLU A 3 5.36 12.37 -0.20
CA GLU A 3 5.06 11.95 -1.59
C GLU A 3 4.62 10.48 -1.63
N ALA A 4 5.21 9.63 -0.79
CA ALA A 4 4.78 8.24 -0.65
C ALA A 4 3.32 8.10 -0.19
N GLU A 5 2.89 8.92 0.78
CA GLU A 5 1.50 8.93 1.24
C GLU A 5 0.56 9.48 0.16
N GLN A 6 0.96 10.51 -0.58
CA GLN A 6 0.18 11.02 -1.72
C GLN A 6 0.02 9.97 -2.82
N TRP A 7 1.09 9.26 -3.16
CA TRP A 7 1.05 8.17 -4.14
C TRP A 7 0.08 7.06 -3.70
N LEU A 8 0.16 6.63 -2.44
CA LEU A 8 -0.74 5.62 -1.87
C LEU A 8 -2.21 6.03 -2.01
N ARG A 9 -2.56 7.25 -1.60
CA ARG A 9 -3.92 7.79 -1.68
C ARG A 9 -4.42 8.02 -3.10
N GLY A 10 -3.51 8.23 -4.06
CA GLY A 10 -3.83 8.36 -5.48
C GLY A 10 -4.03 7.02 -6.20
N ASN A 11 -3.53 5.91 -5.63
CA ASN A 11 -3.55 4.59 -6.27
C ASN A 11 -4.50 3.60 -5.60
N TYR A 12 -4.86 3.81 -4.33
CA TYR A 12 -5.72 2.90 -3.59
C TYR A 12 -6.96 3.59 -3.02
N LEU A 13 -8.02 2.81 -2.83
CA LEU A 13 -9.17 3.24 -2.05
C LEU A 13 -8.77 3.31 -0.58
N VAL A 14 -8.71 4.53 -0.04
CA VAL A 14 -8.47 4.79 1.37
C VAL A 14 -9.77 5.26 2.00
N GLY A 15 -10.13 4.68 3.14
CA GLY A 15 -11.35 5.03 3.87
C GLY A 15 -11.19 4.83 5.37
N GLU A 16 -12.12 5.40 6.12
CA GLU A 16 -12.15 5.28 7.58
C GLU A 16 -12.84 3.98 7.99
N MET A 17 -12.16 3.16 8.81
CA MET A 17 -12.71 1.91 9.35
C MET A 17 -12.94 2.04 10.85
N PRO A 18 -14.14 1.71 11.36
CA PRO A 18 -14.40 1.71 12.80
C PRO A 18 -13.36 0.82 13.50
N ILE A 19 -12.67 1.35 14.52
CA ILE A 19 -11.62 0.70 15.34
C ILE A 19 -10.20 0.75 14.74
N ILE A 20 -10.02 0.53 13.45
CA ILE A 20 -8.69 0.46 12.82
C ILE A 20 -8.18 1.87 12.46
N GLY A 21 -9.12 2.78 12.15
CA GLY A 21 -8.82 4.09 11.60
C GLY A 21 -8.64 4.03 10.08
N GLU A 22 -7.95 5.03 9.55
CA GLU A 22 -7.76 5.20 8.12
C GLU A 22 -6.95 4.04 7.49
N SER A 23 -7.57 3.37 6.53
CA SER A 23 -7.08 2.11 5.98
C SER A 23 -7.22 2.04 4.47
N ILE A 24 -6.27 1.33 3.84
CA ILE A 24 -6.37 0.85 2.47
C ILE A 24 -7.39 -0.28 2.45
N ALA A 25 -8.38 -0.20 1.56
CA ALA A 25 -9.32 -1.26 1.29
C ALA A 25 -8.85 -2.09 0.09
N TRP A 26 -8.42 -3.33 0.35
CA TRP A 26 -8.13 -4.30 -0.69
C TRP A 26 -9.44 -5.01 -1.05
N ASN A 27 -10.02 -4.68 -2.21
CA ASN A 27 -11.30 -5.22 -2.64
C ASN A 27 -11.17 -5.87 -4.02
N ASP A 28 -11.78 -7.03 -4.21
CA ASP A 28 -11.95 -7.68 -5.53
C ASP A 28 -13.15 -7.11 -6.31
N GLY A 29 -13.87 -6.16 -5.72
CA GLY A 29 -14.99 -5.46 -6.33
C GLY A 29 -16.35 -6.11 -6.10
N ILE A 30 -16.46 -7.24 -5.39
CA ILE A 30 -17.73 -8.00 -5.33
C ILE A 30 -18.21 -8.34 -3.90
N ASN A 31 -17.37 -8.38 -2.86
CA ASN A 31 -17.81 -8.89 -1.55
C ASN A 31 -17.57 -7.96 -0.34
N TYR A 32 -18.50 -8.00 0.61
CA TYR A 32 -18.56 -7.23 1.87
C TYR A 32 -17.43 -7.52 2.88
N TYR A 33 -16.42 -8.32 2.52
CA TYR A 33 -15.27 -8.69 3.36
C TYR A 33 -13.96 -8.27 2.66
N GLY A 34 -13.57 -7.02 2.82
CA GLY A 34 -12.27 -6.53 2.36
C GLY A 34 -11.16 -6.84 3.36
N ILE A 35 -9.93 -7.05 2.87
CA ILE A 35 -8.75 -6.95 3.72
C ILE A 35 -8.49 -5.45 3.89
N TYR A 36 -8.29 -5.01 5.13
CA TYR A 36 -7.96 -3.62 5.45
C TYR A 36 -6.57 -3.52 6.03
N THR A 37 -5.74 -2.67 5.45
CA THR A 37 -4.41 -2.36 5.99
C THR A 37 -4.39 -0.90 6.46
N PRO A 38 -4.05 -0.60 7.72
CA PRO A 38 -3.87 0.78 8.16
C PRO A 38 -2.87 1.51 7.27
N VAL A 39 -3.19 2.74 6.84
CA VAL A 39 -2.29 3.54 5.99
C VAL A 39 -0.91 3.69 6.65
N THR A 40 -0.88 3.93 7.96
CA THR A 40 0.34 4.06 8.76
C THR A 40 1.18 2.80 8.72
N ALA A 41 0.58 1.62 8.86
CA ALA A 41 1.28 0.34 8.82
C ALA A 41 1.87 0.06 7.43
N PHE A 42 1.10 0.34 6.36
CA PHE A 42 1.59 0.18 5.00
C PHE A 42 2.78 1.11 4.71
N LEU A 43 2.70 2.37 5.13
CA LEU A 43 3.79 3.33 4.98
C LEU A 43 5.01 2.98 5.84
N GLN A 44 4.83 2.35 7.01
CA GLN A 44 5.95 1.82 7.80
C GLN A 44 6.68 0.69 7.07
N LEU A 45 5.96 -0.16 6.33
CA LEU A 45 6.55 -1.28 5.60
C LEU A 45 7.23 -0.87 4.29
N PHE A 46 6.64 0.10 3.57
CA PHE A 46 7.00 0.39 2.18
C PHE A 46 7.25 1.87 1.88
N GLY A 47 7.10 2.78 2.85
CA GLY A 47 7.20 4.22 2.62
C GLY A 47 8.53 4.64 1.99
N ASP A 48 9.64 4.10 2.47
CA ASP A 48 10.97 4.38 1.92
C ASP A 48 11.14 3.81 0.50
N VAL A 49 10.63 2.59 0.25
CA VAL A 49 10.68 1.95 -1.06
C VAL A 49 9.88 2.76 -2.09
N ILE A 50 8.68 3.21 -1.70
CA ILE A 50 7.84 4.09 -2.52
C ILE A 50 8.58 5.39 -2.83
N GLN A 51 9.14 6.04 -1.80
CA GLN A 51 9.84 7.31 -1.96
C GLN A 51 11.05 7.16 -2.92
N ILE A 52 11.85 6.11 -2.76
CA ILE A 52 13.00 5.84 -3.64
C ILE A 52 12.53 5.55 -5.07
N ALA A 53 11.46 4.77 -5.24
CA ALA A 53 10.91 4.46 -6.56
C ALA A 53 10.42 5.71 -7.29
N LEU A 54 9.73 6.60 -6.58
CA LEU A 54 9.28 7.91 -7.09
C LEU A 54 10.46 8.80 -7.52
N ILE A 55 11.50 8.91 -6.68
CA ILE A 55 12.72 9.69 -6.98
C ILE A 55 13.42 9.15 -8.23
N ASN A 56 13.56 7.83 -8.33
CA ASN A 56 14.21 7.15 -9.44
C ASN A 56 13.33 7.01 -10.69
N ARG A 57 12.05 7.41 -10.59
CA ARG A 57 11.04 7.31 -11.65
C ARG A 57 10.87 5.88 -12.18
N VAL A 58 10.88 4.91 -11.29
CA VAL A 58 10.62 3.49 -11.60
C VAL A 58 9.23 3.08 -11.14
N ASP A 59 8.76 1.91 -11.58
CA ASP A 59 7.45 1.39 -11.19
C ASP A 59 7.42 1.08 -9.68
N VAL A 60 6.53 1.78 -8.95
CA VAL A 60 6.46 1.68 -7.50
C VAL A 60 5.99 0.31 -7.04
N LYS A 61 5.02 -0.30 -7.74
CA LYS A 61 4.48 -1.61 -7.36
C LYS A 61 5.53 -2.69 -7.55
N GLN A 62 6.27 -2.66 -8.66
CA GLN A 62 7.39 -3.57 -8.89
C GLN A 62 8.49 -3.35 -7.86
N ALA A 63 8.86 -2.11 -7.54
CA ALA A 63 9.84 -1.82 -6.50
C ALA A 63 9.44 -2.39 -5.13
N ILE A 64 8.15 -2.34 -4.78
CA ILE A 64 7.63 -2.98 -3.56
C ILE A 64 7.83 -4.50 -3.62
N ARG A 65 7.46 -5.15 -4.73
CA ARG A 65 7.65 -6.61 -4.91
C ARG A 65 9.12 -7.01 -4.85
N ASP A 66 9.99 -6.22 -5.48
CA ASP A 66 11.44 -6.46 -5.49
C ASP A 66 12.07 -6.26 -4.10
N SER A 67 11.45 -5.46 -3.22
CA SER A 67 11.89 -5.26 -1.83
C SER A 67 11.53 -6.40 -0.87
N ASP A 68 10.64 -7.30 -1.31
CA ASP A 68 10.16 -8.47 -0.56
C ASP A 68 9.93 -9.65 -1.52
N PRO A 69 11.01 -10.22 -2.11
CA PRO A 69 10.90 -11.20 -3.19
C PRO A 69 10.24 -12.52 -2.75
N ASP A 70 10.38 -12.87 -1.47
CA ASP A 70 9.78 -14.07 -0.87
C ASP A 70 8.34 -13.83 -0.36
N ASN A 71 7.80 -12.61 -0.56
CA ASN A 71 6.46 -12.20 -0.13
C ASN A 71 6.21 -12.38 1.38
N GLU A 72 7.22 -12.17 2.23
CA GLU A 72 7.10 -12.34 3.68
C GLU A 72 6.07 -11.38 4.30
N LYS A 73 5.88 -10.20 3.69
CA LYS A 73 4.90 -9.20 4.10
C LYS A 73 3.51 -9.48 3.52
N GLY A 74 3.39 -10.35 2.51
CA GLY A 74 2.13 -10.82 1.94
C GLY A 74 1.46 -9.89 0.92
N TYR A 75 2.16 -8.87 0.40
CA TYR A 75 1.58 -7.87 -0.49
C TYR A 75 1.78 -8.13 -1.99
N ASN A 76 2.67 -9.05 -2.39
CA ASN A 76 3.03 -9.21 -3.82
C ASN A 76 1.85 -9.66 -4.69
N ASP A 77 0.94 -10.45 -4.13
CA ASP A 77 -0.24 -11.00 -4.81
C ASP A 77 -1.42 -10.02 -4.90
N ILE A 78 -1.45 -8.98 -4.04
CA ILE A 78 -2.58 -8.02 -3.95
C ILE A 78 -2.28 -6.65 -4.57
N LEU A 79 -0.99 -6.35 -4.83
CA LEU A 79 -0.55 -5.09 -5.45
C LEU A 79 -0.78 -5.08 -6.97
#